data_AF-A0A2H5W8T9-F1
#
_entry.id   AF-A0A2H5W8T9-F1
#
_cell.length_a   1.000
_cell.length_b   1.000
_cell.length_c   1.000
_cell.angle_alpha   90.00
_cell.angle_beta   90.00
_cell.angle_gamma   90.00
#
_symmetry.space_group_name_H-M   'P 1'
#
loop_
_entity.id
_entity.type
_entity.pdbx_description
1 polymer ?
#
loop_
_entity_poly.entity_id
_entity_poly.type
_entity_poly.pdbx_seq_one_letter_code
_entity_poly.pdbx_strand_id
1 'polypeptide(L)'
;MRRADEMSGRLRGDPGVRNLWRVFWGVVLLLGAWYGLLIRQALVWTPARFVREKSPPVWASVELPAWARPLSAPTTGPPERPSALPTTPSELPNVERGRRLFHTVGCAVCHGVDGAGGVRNPNYVRDTIPALDRLAERMLLFEKADIQTVIEGLARHDLPDTLPQSGLPRWPVVRAQYESLRNLIWNGNPAGQRDPRGPEPIPMPAWKDRLSSEDVDDILAFLLSRSL
;
A
#
# COMPACT_ATOMS: atom_id res chain seq x y z
N MET A 1 6.32 14.10 73.69
CA MET A 1 5.44 13.32 72.80
C MET A 1 4.03 13.91 72.62
N ARG A 2 3.38 14.55 73.61
CA ARG A 2 1.99 15.07 73.46
C ARG A 2 1.74 16.17 72.41
N ARG A 3 2.74 17.00 72.04
CA ARG A 3 2.56 18.12 71.09
C ARG A 3 2.45 17.72 69.61
N ALA A 4 3.04 16.59 69.21
CA ALA A 4 3.02 16.16 67.81
C ALA A 4 1.64 15.57 67.43
N ASP A 5 1.00 14.86 68.36
CA ASP A 5 -0.33 14.28 68.15
C ASP A 5 -1.43 15.35 68.05
N GLU A 6 -1.32 16.46 68.81
CA GLU A 6 -2.26 17.59 68.72
C GLU A 6 -2.19 18.34 67.39
N MET A 7 -1.00 18.47 66.79
CA MET A 7 -0.82 19.10 65.48
C MET A 7 -1.39 18.25 64.34
N SER A 8 -1.23 16.92 64.45
CA SER A 8 -1.85 15.92 63.55
C SER A 8 -3.38 15.96 63.60
N GLY A 9 -3.97 16.18 64.79
CA GLY A 9 -5.42 16.30 64.97
C GLY A 9 -6.03 17.54 64.32
N ARG A 10 -5.36 18.70 64.37
CA ARG A 10 -5.85 19.96 63.77
C ARG A 10 -5.88 19.94 62.25
N LEU A 11 -4.86 19.36 61.60
CA LEU A 11 -4.81 19.28 60.13
C LEU A 11 -5.88 18.32 59.56
N ARG A 12 -6.34 17.35 60.35
CA ARG A 12 -7.37 16.38 59.97
C ARG A 12 -8.80 16.97 60.01
N GLY A 13 -9.00 18.07 60.73
CA GLY A 13 -10.28 18.77 60.87
C GLY A 13 -10.48 19.95 59.93
N ASP A 14 -9.44 20.40 59.24
CA ASP A 14 -9.47 21.59 58.40
C ASP A 14 -10.38 21.36 57.15
N PRO A 15 -11.49 22.12 57.01
CA PRO A 15 -12.36 22.04 55.84
C PRO A 15 -11.61 22.33 54.52
N GLY A 16 -10.56 23.16 54.53
CA GLY A 16 -9.73 23.44 53.36
C GLY A 16 -8.94 22.21 52.88
N VAL A 17 -8.33 21.48 53.81
CA VAL A 17 -7.60 20.23 53.50
C VAL A 17 -8.56 19.16 52.99
N ARG A 18 -9.75 19.04 53.58
CA ARG A 18 -10.79 18.11 53.11
C ARG A 18 -11.32 18.46 51.71
N ASN A 19 -11.49 19.74 51.40
CA ASN A 19 -11.88 20.17 50.06
C ASN A 19 -10.79 19.92 49.03
N LEU A 20 -9.52 20.19 49.36
CA LEU A 20 -8.40 19.89 48.47
C LEU A 20 -8.32 18.39 48.15
N TRP A 21 -8.54 17.54 49.16
CA TRP A 21 -8.58 16.09 48.99
C TRP A 21 -9.75 15.62 48.12
N ARG A 22 -10.94 16.23 48.26
CA ARG A 22 -12.10 15.95 47.40
C ARG A 22 -11.84 16.34 45.95
N VAL A 23 -11.23 17.50 45.71
CA VAL A 23 -10.88 17.96 44.35
C VAL A 23 -9.84 17.02 43.72
N PHE A 24 -8.79 16.68 44.47
CA PHE A 24 -7.75 15.76 44.00
C PHE A 24 -8.34 14.42 43.55
N TRP A 25 -9.15 13.78 44.39
CA TRP A 25 -9.78 12.50 44.03
C TRP A 25 -10.85 12.64 42.95
N GLY A 26 -11.56 13.76 42.89
CA GLY A 26 -12.46 14.06 41.78
C GLY A 26 -11.74 14.08 40.44
N VAL A 27 -10.56 14.72 40.36
CA VAL A 27 -9.74 14.76 39.14
C VAL A 27 -9.19 13.37 38.79
N VAL A 28 -8.68 12.62 39.78
CA VAL A 28 -8.16 11.25 39.57
C VAL A 28 -9.25 10.32 39.02
N LEU A 29 -10.46 10.37 39.59
CA LEU A 29 -11.60 9.57 39.11
C LEU A 29 -12.03 9.95 37.70
N LEU A 30 -12.04 11.25 37.38
CA LEU A 30 -12.43 11.76 36.06
C LEU A 30 -11.40 11.37 35.00
N LEU A 31 -10.10 11.48 35.29
CA LEU A 31 -9.03 11.00 34.41
C LEU A 31 -9.08 9.48 34.22
N GLY A 32 -9.32 8.73 35.29
CA GLY A 32 -9.48 7.27 35.21
C GLY A 32 -10.67 6.85 34.35
N ALA A 33 -11.81 7.52 34.48
CA ALA A 33 -12.99 7.29 33.64
C ALA A 33 -12.72 7.62 32.17
N TRP A 34 -12.03 8.75 31.90
CA TRP A 34 -11.63 9.16 30.55
C TRP A 34 -10.67 8.16 29.90
N TYR A 35 -9.62 7.75 30.61
CA TYR A 35 -8.66 6.74 30.12
C TYR A 35 -9.34 5.39 29.91
N GLY A 36 -10.24 4.97 30.80
CA GLY A 36 -11.04 3.76 30.64
C GLY A 36 -11.89 3.79 29.36
N LEU A 37 -12.50 4.93 29.02
CA LEU A 37 -13.25 5.10 27.78
C LEU A 37 -12.33 4.98 26.54
N LEU A 38 -11.15 5.60 26.56
CA LEU A 38 -10.18 5.51 25.47
C LEU A 38 -9.67 4.08 25.26
N ILE A 39 -9.39 3.34 26.33
CA ILE A 39 -8.98 1.92 26.24
C ILE A 39 -10.10 1.08 25.62
N ARG A 40 -11.37 1.30 26.01
CA ARG A 40 -12.51 0.60 25.41
C ARG A 40 -12.65 0.93 23.93
N GLN A 41 -12.49 2.20 23.54
CA GLN A 41 -12.52 2.59 22.13
C GLN A 41 -11.35 1.96 21.34
N ALA A 42 -10.14 1.93 21.90
CA ALA A 42 -8.99 1.28 21.27
C ALA A 42 -9.20 -0.23 21.06
N LEU A 43 -9.76 -0.94 22.05
CA LEU A 43 -10.10 -2.36 21.94
C LEU A 43 -11.23 -2.63 20.94
N VAL A 44 -12.20 -1.72 20.83
CA VAL A 44 -13.21 -1.79 19.78
C VAL A 44 -12.58 -1.53 18.41
N TRP A 45 -11.51 -0.76 18.26
CA TRP A 45 -10.91 -0.49 16.93
C TRP A 45 -9.66 -1.34 16.62
N THR A 46 -9.22 -2.21 17.53
CA THR A 46 -8.06 -3.09 17.24
C THR A 46 -8.35 -4.03 16.06
N PRO A 47 -7.51 -4.00 15.01
CA PRO A 47 -7.68 -4.85 13.81
C PRO A 47 -7.48 -6.35 14.09
N ALA A 48 -6.98 -6.72 15.27
CA ALA A 48 -6.84 -8.11 15.70
C ALA A 48 -8.17 -8.90 15.66
N ARG A 49 -9.32 -8.24 15.89
CA ARG A 49 -10.64 -8.89 15.78
C ARG A 49 -11.10 -9.15 14.34
N PHE A 50 -10.40 -8.59 13.34
CA PHE A 50 -10.70 -8.75 11.92
C PHE A 50 -9.68 -9.64 11.18
N VAL A 51 -8.65 -10.14 11.85
CA VAL A 51 -7.84 -11.23 11.33
C VAL A 51 -8.65 -12.52 11.51
N ARG A 52 -9.62 -12.73 10.62
CA ARG A 52 -10.15 -14.06 10.37
C ARG A 52 -8.96 -14.88 9.90
N GLU A 53 -8.50 -15.79 10.74
CA GLU A 53 -7.61 -16.89 10.34
C GLU A 53 -8.26 -17.50 9.10
N LYS A 54 -7.63 -17.28 7.94
CA LYS A 54 -8.15 -17.78 6.67
C LYS A 54 -8.11 -19.29 6.79
N SER A 55 -9.24 -19.90 7.15
CA SER A 55 -9.43 -21.32 6.94
C SER A 55 -8.96 -21.61 5.51
N PRO A 56 -8.12 -22.63 5.31
CA PRO A 56 -7.67 -22.96 3.97
C PRO A 56 -8.93 -23.09 3.09
N PRO A 57 -8.94 -22.45 1.92
CA PRO A 57 -10.12 -22.47 1.06
C PRO A 57 -10.50 -23.92 0.77
N VAL A 58 -11.79 -24.23 0.62
CA VAL A 58 -12.31 -25.62 0.48
C VAL A 58 -11.60 -26.41 -0.63
N TRP A 59 -11.02 -25.75 -1.64
CA TRP A 59 -10.21 -26.40 -2.67
C TRP A 59 -8.89 -26.99 -2.15
N ALA A 60 -8.36 -26.54 -1.01
CA ALA A 60 -7.13 -27.05 -0.40
C ALA A 60 -7.29 -28.47 0.18
N SER A 61 -8.53 -28.93 0.35
CA SER A 61 -8.85 -30.28 0.83
C SER A 61 -9.37 -31.20 -0.27
N VAL A 62 -9.39 -30.74 -1.52
CA VAL A 62 -9.82 -31.56 -2.66
C VAL A 62 -8.64 -32.39 -3.14
N GLU A 63 -8.78 -33.71 -3.08
CA GLU A 63 -7.84 -34.63 -3.74
C GLU A 63 -7.83 -34.31 -5.23
N LEU A 64 -6.69 -33.81 -5.71
CA LEU A 64 -6.53 -33.45 -7.12
C LEU A 64 -6.70 -34.72 -7.97
N PRO A 65 -7.53 -34.67 -9.04
CA PRO A 65 -7.69 -35.80 -9.94
C PRO A 65 -6.35 -36.14 -10.61
N ALA A 66 -6.20 -37.37 -11.08
CA ALA A 66 -4.93 -37.88 -11.61
C ALA A 66 -4.31 -37.00 -12.71
N TRP A 67 -5.13 -36.29 -13.50
CA TRP A 67 -4.69 -35.36 -14.55
C TRP A 67 -4.15 -34.02 -14.02
N ALA A 68 -4.41 -33.67 -12.77
CA ALA A 68 -3.90 -32.49 -12.09
C ALA A 68 -2.70 -32.79 -11.17
N ARG A 69 -2.26 -34.05 -11.10
CA ARG A 69 -1.00 -34.42 -10.44
C ARG A 69 0.14 -34.03 -11.37
N PRO A 70 1.19 -33.33 -10.89
CA PRO A 70 2.32 -32.96 -11.73
C PRO A 70 2.93 -34.23 -12.31
N LEU A 71 3.00 -34.30 -13.64
CA LEU A 71 3.74 -35.35 -14.34
C LEU A 71 5.19 -35.27 -13.84
N SER A 72 5.75 -36.40 -13.42
CA SER A 72 7.17 -36.48 -13.06
C SER A 72 7.99 -35.84 -14.18
N ALA A 73 8.71 -34.78 -13.84
CA ALA A 73 9.43 -33.97 -14.82
C ALA A 73 10.50 -34.81 -15.55
N PRO A 74 10.78 -34.56 -16.84
CA PRO A 74 11.95 -35.10 -17.50
C PRO A 74 13.23 -34.61 -16.82
N THR A 75 14.22 -35.50 -16.65
CA THR A 75 15.49 -35.28 -15.93
C THR A 75 16.39 -34.17 -16.50
N THR A 76 16.06 -33.59 -17.65
CA THR A 76 16.78 -32.45 -18.22
C THR A 76 15.98 -31.17 -17.99
N GLY A 77 16.21 -30.53 -16.84
CA GLY A 77 15.63 -29.22 -16.54
C GLY A 77 16.04 -28.14 -17.56
N PRO A 78 15.24 -27.07 -17.72
CA PRO A 78 15.67 -25.87 -18.44
C PRO A 78 16.98 -25.32 -17.84
N PRO A 79 17.85 -24.65 -18.62
CA PRO A 79 19.10 -24.10 -18.11
C PRO A 79 18.83 -23.22 -16.89
N GLU A 80 19.54 -23.52 -15.80
CA GLU A 80 19.43 -22.83 -14.52
C GLU A 80 19.83 -21.36 -14.71
N ARG A 81 18.87 -20.46 -14.47
CA ARG A 81 19.03 -19.01 -14.63
C ARG A 81 20.05 -18.50 -13.60
N PRO A 82 21.10 -17.73 -13.97
CA PRO A 82 22.13 -17.30 -13.04
C PRO A 82 21.55 -16.59 -11.81
N SER A 83 21.82 -17.17 -10.64
CA SER A 83 21.39 -16.67 -9.33
C SER A 83 22.31 -15.54 -8.83
N ALA A 84 22.28 -14.41 -9.54
CA ALA A 84 22.95 -13.18 -9.13
C ALA A 84 22.09 -11.97 -9.50
N LEU A 85 20.89 -11.91 -8.94
CA LEU A 85 20.03 -10.72 -9.01
C LEU A 85 20.18 -9.90 -7.72
N PRO A 86 20.07 -8.56 -7.80
CA PRO A 86 20.09 -7.70 -6.63
C PRO A 86 19.06 -8.19 -5.60
N THR A 87 19.51 -8.32 -4.35
CA THR A 87 18.80 -9.00 -3.27
C THR A 87 17.52 -8.31 -2.84
N THR A 88 17.30 -7.04 -3.20
CA THR A 88 15.96 -6.43 -3.15
C THR A 88 15.69 -5.48 -4.33
N PRO A 89 14.45 -5.47 -4.87
CA PRO A 89 14.03 -4.55 -5.94
C PRO A 89 14.17 -3.06 -5.56
N SER A 90 14.12 -2.75 -4.27
CA SER A 90 14.25 -1.37 -3.75
C SER A 90 15.67 -0.80 -3.85
N GLU A 91 16.67 -1.63 -4.16
CA GLU A 91 18.07 -1.20 -4.31
C GLU A 91 18.40 -0.77 -5.74
N LEU A 92 17.49 -0.94 -6.70
CA LEU A 92 17.69 -0.41 -8.05
C LEU A 92 17.58 1.13 -8.01
N PRO A 93 18.60 1.88 -8.46
CA PRO A 93 18.60 3.35 -8.42
C PRO A 93 17.36 3.98 -9.07
N ASN A 94 16.81 3.31 -10.08
CA ASN A 94 15.65 3.73 -10.87
C ASN A 94 14.33 3.57 -10.11
N VAL A 95 14.19 2.53 -9.28
CA VAL A 95 13.02 2.37 -8.39
C VAL A 95 12.98 3.49 -7.37
N GLU A 96 14.13 3.84 -6.79
CA GLU A 96 14.22 4.92 -5.81
C GLU A 96 14.10 6.31 -6.47
N ARG A 97 14.60 6.50 -7.69
CA ARG A 97 14.32 7.71 -8.50
C ARG A 97 12.83 7.83 -8.82
N GLY A 98 12.18 6.76 -9.26
CA GLY A 98 10.75 6.70 -9.52
C GLY A 98 9.91 7.01 -8.29
N ARG A 99 10.30 6.48 -7.13
CA ARG A 99 9.67 6.82 -5.84
C ARG A 99 9.75 8.32 -5.58
N ARG A 100 10.94 8.92 -5.71
CA ARG A 100 11.10 10.37 -5.53
C ARG A 100 10.21 11.16 -6.48
N LEU A 101 10.22 10.84 -7.78
CA LEU A 101 9.38 11.50 -8.78
C LEU A 101 7.90 11.40 -8.43
N PHE A 102 7.41 10.20 -8.06
CA PHE A 102 6.03 9.98 -7.67
C PHE A 102 5.57 10.91 -6.54
N HIS A 103 6.45 11.17 -5.58
CA HIS A 103 6.18 12.06 -4.45
C HIS A 103 6.37 13.55 -4.80
N THR A 104 7.45 13.92 -5.48
CA THR A 104 7.80 15.34 -5.73
C THR A 104 6.99 15.97 -6.85
N VAL A 105 6.61 15.19 -7.86
CA VAL A 105 5.82 15.66 -9.01
C VAL A 105 4.33 15.73 -8.64
N GLY A 106 3.93 15.07 -7.55
CA GLY A 106 2.60 15.19 -6.95
C GLY A 106 1.64 14.05 -7.26
N CYS A 107 2.11 12.92 -7.82
CA CYS A 107 1.26 11.75 -8.07
C CYS A 107 0.59 11.26 -6.78
N ALA A 108 1.34 11.24 -5.67
CA ALA A 108 0.88 10.83 -4.35
C ALA A 108 -0.29 11.68 -3.79
N VAL A 109 -0.47 12.92 -4.26
CA VAL A 109 -1.54 13.81 -3.77
C VAL A 109 -2.91 13.22 -4.07
N CYS A 110 -3.08 12.62 -5.25
CA CYS A 110 -4.34 12.00 -5.66
C CYS A 110 -4.31 10.48 -5.49
N HIS A 111 -3.20 9.84 -5.84
CA HIS A 111 -3.07 8.38 -5.79
C HIS A 111 -2.68 7.85 -4.41
N GLY A 112 -2.56 8.71 -3.40
CA GLY A 112 -2.21 8.33 -2.03
C GLY A 112 -0.72 8.04 -1.86
N VAL A 113 -0.30 7.94 -0.60
CA VAL A 113 1.07 7.57 -0.23
C VAL A 113 1.39 6.20 -0.83
N ASP A 114 2.50 6.14 -1.58
CA ASP A 114 2.97 4.95 -2.29
C ASP A 114 1.92 4.27 -3.19
N GLY A 115 0.95 5.04 -3.69
CA GLY A 115 -0.07 4.53 -4.62
C GLY A 115 -1.24 3.81 -3.95
N ALA A 116 -1.45 3.94 -2.64
CA ALA A 116 -2.54 3.25 -1.93
C ALA A 116 -3.97 3.58 -2.44
N GLY A 117 -4.15 4.71 -3.14
CA GLY A 117 -5.42 5.17 -3.70
C GLY A 117 -6.46 5.56 -2.64
N GLY A 118 -7.74 5.45 -3.01
CA GLY A 118 -8.86 5.63 -2.09
C GLY A 118 -9.33 7.06 -1.88
N VAL A 119 -8.68 8.04 -2.53
CA VAL A 119 -9.13 9.44 -2.53
C VAL A 119 -10.46 9.53 -3.29
N ARG A 120 -11.48 10.12 -2.67
CA ARG A 120 -12.81 10.27 -3.28
C ARG A 120 -12.74 11.22 -4.48
N ASN A 121 -13.33 10.80 -5.60
CA ASN A 121 -13.49 11.60 -6.81
C ASN A 121 -14.97 11.67 -7.19
N PRO A 122 -15.72 12.67 -6.69
CA PRO A 122 -17.16 12.80 -6.97
C PRO A 122 -17.46 12.81 -8.46
N ASN A 123 -18.58 12.19 -8.85
CA ASN A 123 -19.03 12.00 -10.24
C ASN A 123 -18.08 11.19 -11.16
N TYR A 124 -16.96 10.67 -10.67
CA TYR A 124 -16.16 9.71 -11.43
C TYR A 124 -16.88 8.35 -11.49
N VAL A 125 -16.84 7.68 -12.64
CA VAL A 125 -17.48 6.35 -12.83
C VAL A 125 -17.05 5.28 -11.81
N ARG A 126 -15.88 5.44 -11.17
CA ARG A 126 -15.37 4.52 -10.13
C ARG A 126 -15.31 5.13 -8.72
N ASP A 127 -15.92 6.29 -8.51
CA ASP A 127 -16.05 7.05 -7.25
C ASP A 127 -14.75 7.49 -6.54
N THR A 128 -13.61 6.88 -6.86
CA THR A 128 -12.32 7.09 -6.22
C THR A 128 -11.19 7.15 -7.23
N ILE A 129 -10.14 7.91 -6.91
CA ILE A 129 -8.86 7.85 -7.61
C ILE A 129 -8.28 6.45 -7.40
N PRO A 130 -7.86 5.76 -8.48
CA PRO A 130 -7.45 4.37 -8.39
C PRO A 130 -6.14 4.20 -7.61
N ALA A 131 -6.09 3.10 -6.85
CA ALA A 131 -4.85 2.58 -6.27
C ALA A 131 -3.92 2.06 -7.37
N LEU A 132 -2.62 2.32 -7.18
CA LEU A 132 -1.51 1.99 -8.05
C LEU A 132 -0.51 1.01 -7.39
N ASP A 133 -0.68 0.70 -6.10
CA ASP A 133 0.14 -0.23 -5.32
C ASP A 133 -0.02 -1.71 -5.73
N ARG A 134 -1.01 -2.01 -6.58
CA ARG A 134 -1.28 -3.34 -7.17
C ARG A 134 -1.14 -3.33 -8.68
N LEU A 135 -0.13 -2.62 -9.17
CA LEU A 135 0.09 -2.47 -10.61
C LEU A 135 0.47 -3.79 -11.27
N ALA A 136 1.25 -4.64 -10.58
CA ALA A 136 1.67 -5.94 -11.11
C ALA A 136 0.46 -6.82 -11.46
N GLU A 137 -0.53 -6.91 -10.58
CA GLU A 137 -1.73 -7.69 -10.81
C GLU A 137 -2.56 -7.15 -11.99
N ARG A 138 -2.60 -5.81 -12.16
CA ARG A 138 -3.24 -5.18 -13.33
C ARG A 138 -2.51 -5.48 -14.63
N MET A 139 -1.19 -5.65 -14.57
CA MET A 139 -0.35 -6.08 -15.68
C MET A 139 -0.30 -7.61 -15.86
N LEU A 140 -1.06 -8.37 -15.06
CA LEU A 140 -1.07 -9.84 -15.03
C LEU A 140 0.29 -10.47 -14.69
N LEU A 141 1.10 -9.76 -13.91
CA LEU A 141 2.35 -10.24 -13.33
C LEU A 141 2.04 -10.76 -11.92
N PHE A 142 2.08 -12.08 -11.75
CA PHE A 142 1.72 -12.74 -10.48
C PHE A 142 2.93 -13.32 -9.74
N GLU A 143 3.99 -13.67 -10.47
CA GLU A 143 5.22 -14.22 -9.89
C GLU A 143 6.21 -13.10 -9.61
N LYS A 144 6.84 -13.12 -8.43
CA LYS A 144 7.84 -12.10 -8.05
C LYS A 144 9.00 -12.02 -9.05
N ALA A 145 9.42 -13.16 -9.59
CA ALA A 145 10.48 -13.23 -10.59
C ALA A 145 10.10 -12.53 -11.91
N ASP A 146 8.81 -12.58 -12.28
CA ASP A 146 8.31 -11.91 -13.48
C ASP A 146 8.25 -10.39 -13.28
N ILE A 147 7.77 -9.95 -12.11
CA ILE A 147 7.76 -8.54 -11.72
C ILE A 147 9.19 -7.98 -11.74
N GLN A 148 10.14 -8.70 -11.14
CA GLN A 148 11.55 -8.31 -11.12
C GLN A 148 12.14 -8.20 -12.53
N THR A 149 11.85 -9.15 -13.41
CA THR A 149 12.30 -9.11 -14.81
C THR A 149 11.80 -7.84 -15.54
N VAL A 150 10.55 -7.45 -15.30
CA VAL A 150 9.96 -6.24 -15.91
C VAL A 150 10.59 -4.97 -15.33
N ILE A 151 10.80 -4.91 -14.01
CA ILE A 151 11.48 -3.77 -13.35
C ILE A 151 12.90 -3.59 -13.89
N GLU A 152 13.64 -4.69 -14.09
CA GLU A 152 14.99 -4.64 -14.63
C GLU A 152 15.03 -4.17 -16.09
N GLY A 153 14.02 -4.54 -16.89
CA GLY A 153 13.85 -3.96 -18.23
C GLY A 153 13.54 -2.46 -18.18
N LEU A 154 12.73 -2.01 -17.22
CA LEU A 154 12.36 -0.59 -17.08
C LEU A 154 13.60 0.21 -16.73
N ALA A 155 14.42 -0.34 -15.86
CA ALA A 155 15.68 0.24 -15.44
C ALA A 155 16.72 0.37 -16.57
N ARG A 156 16.62 -0.44 -17.63
CA ARG A 156 17.47 -0.32 -18.82
C ARG A 156 16.86 0.54 -19.92
N HIS A 157 15.63 1.01 -19.74
CA HIS A 157 14.84 1.74 -20.76
C HIS A 157 14.72 0.98 -22.08
N ASP A 158 14.67 -0.35 -22.04
CA ASP A 158 14.80 -1.24 -23.20
C ASP A 158 13.60 -2.19 -23.41
N LEU A 159 12.52 -2.05 -22.63
CA LEU A 159 11.35 -2.93 -22.71
C LEU A 159 10.66 -3.05 -24.07
N PRO A 160 10.76 -2.11 -25.05
CA PRO A 160 10.23 -2.36 -26.38
C PRO A 160 11.05 -3.39 -27.18
N ASP A 161 12.36 -3.47 -26.95
CA ASP A 161 13.30 -4.06 -27.92
C ASP A 161 13.97 -5.36 -27.43
N THR A 162 14.14 -5.57 -26.12
CA THR A 162 14.93 -6.71 -25.60
C THR A 162 14.11 -7.88 -25.04
N LEU A 163 12.80 -7.71 -24.87
CA LEU A 163 11.96 -8.67 -24.15
C LEU A 163 11.26 -9.82 -24.90
N PRO A 164 11.56 -10.15 -26.18
CA PRO A 164 11.17 -11.46 -26.71
C PRO A 164 11.92 -12.63 -26.06
N GLN A 165 13.00 -12.39 -25.30
CA GLN A 165 13.92 -13.45 -24.82
C GLN A 165 13.75 -13.85 -23.35
N SER A 166 13.16 -13.00 -22.51
CA SER A 166 12.81 -13.41 -21.14
C SER A 166 11.62 -14.35 -21.21
N GLY A 167 11.71 -15.56 -20.67
CA GLY A 167 10.66 -16.60 -20.68
C GLY A 167 9.37 -16.26 -19.91
N LEU A 168 8.90 -15.01 -19.97
CA LEU A 168 7.65 -14.53 -19.41
C LEU A 168 6.47 -15.12 -20.19
N PRO A 169 5.64 -16.00 -19.60
CA PRO A 169 4.58 -16.72 -20.32
C PRO A 169 3.50 -15.84 -20.98
N ARG A 170 3.46 -14.53 -20.68
CA ARG A 170 2.42 -13.57 -21.11
C ARG A 170 2.98 -12.26 -21.65
N TRP A 171 4.21 -12.27 -22.17
CA TRP A 171 4.90 -11.05 -22.62
C TRP A 171 4.07 -10.12 -23.53
N PRO A 172 3.33 -10.58 -24.56
CA PRO A 172 2.54 -9.69 -25.40
C PRO A 172 1.49 -8.87 -24.63
N VAL A 173 0.88 -9.45 -23.59
CA VAL A 173 -0.11 -8.78 -22.76
C VAL A 173 0.57 -7.79 -21.81
N VAL A 174 1.67 -8.21 -21.16
CA VAL A 174 2.46 -7.34 -20.28
C VAL A 174 2.92 -6.09 -21.03
N ARG A 175 3.44 -6.27 -22.26
CA ARG A 175 3.87 -5.16 -23.13
C ARG A 175 2.73 -4.22 -23.48
N ALA A 176 1.57 -4.74 -23.89
CA ALA A 176 0.42 -3.91 -24.22
C ALA A 176 -0.09 -3.12 -23.00
N GLN A 177 -0.07 -3.72 -21.80
CA GLN A 177 -0.43 -3.02 -20.56
C GLN A 177 0.59 -1.92 -20.23
N TYR A 178 1.88 -2.20 -20.37
CA TYR A 178 2.95 -1.21 -20.20
C TYR A 178 2.75 -0.01 -21.15
N GLU A 179 2.55 -0.26 -22.44
CA GLU A 179 2.30 0.80 -23.44
C GLU A 179 1.05 1.63 -23.09
N SER A 180 -0.02 0.97 -22.65
CA SER A 180 -1.26 1.63 -22.22
C SER A 180 -1.05 2.52 -20.99
N LEU A 181 -0.35 2.02 -19.97
CA LEU A 181 -0.04 2.76 -18.74
C LEU A 181 0.86 3.97 -19.02
N ARG A 182 1.90 3.77 -19.84
CA ARG A 182 2.79 4.84 -20.29
C ARG A 182 2.00 5.90 -21.03
N ASN A 183 1.13 5.53 -21.96
CA ASN A 183 0.28 6.46 -22.68
C ASN A 183 -0.67 7.25 -21.76
N LEU A 184 -1.21 6.60 -20.72
CA LEU A 184 -2.08 7.25 -19.73
C LEU A 184 -1.31 8.28 -18.89
N ILE A 185 -0.08 7.98 -18.46
CA ILE A 185 0.77 8.94 -17.76
C ILE A 185 1.18 10.09 -18.70
N TRP A 186 1.54 9.76 -19.93
CA TRP A 186 2.01 10.73 -20.92
C TRP A 186 0.93 11.76 -21.28
N ASN A 187 -0.28 11.28 -21.61
CA ASN A 187 -1.36 12.10 -22.14
C ASN A 187 -2.45 12.47 -21.12
N GLY A 188 -2.39 11.91 -19.91
CA GLY A 188 -3.41 12.12 -18.89
C GLY A 188 -4.70 11.33 -19.16
N ASN A 189 -5.70 11.54 -18.30
CA ASN A 189 -7.01 10.93 -18.41
C ASN A 189 -8.09 11.90 -17.91
N PRO A 190 -9.08 12.29 -18.74
CA PRO A 190 -10.11 13.25 -18.34
C PRO A 190 -11.06 12.74 -17.25
N ALA A 191 -10.97 11.46 -16.86
CA ALA A 191 -11.84 10.78 -15.90
C ALA A 191 -13.31 10.74 -16.36
N GLY A 192 -13.79 9.54 -16.73
CA GLY A 192 -15.18 9.37 -17.18
C GLY A 192 -16.21 9.80 -16.13
N GLN A 193 -17.21 10.55 -16.55
CA GLN A 193 -18.31 11.02 -15.70
C GLN A 193 -19.40 9.96 -15.57
N ARG A 194 -19.99 9.82 -14.39
CA ARG A 194 -21.15 8.96 -14.14
C ARG A 194 -22.45 9.63 -14.59
N ASP A 195 -22.64 10.88 -14.19
CA ASP A 195 -23.72 11.76 -14.67
C ASP A 195 -23.11 12.89 -15.52
N PRO A 196 -23.42 12.95 -16.84
CA PRO A 196 -22.92 14.00 -17.72
C PRO A 196 -23.34 15.43 -17.34
N ARG A 197 -24.35 15.58 -16.47
CA ARG A 197 -24.81 16.88 -15.94
C ARG A 197 -24.26 17.19 -14.56
N GLY A 198 -23.50 16.26 -13.97
CA GLY A 198 -22.88 16.43 -12.66
C GLY A 198 -21.60 17.28 -12.73
N PRO A 199 -20.97 17.57 -11.57
CA PRO A 199 -19.69 18.25 -11.53
C PRO A 199 -18.59 17.42 -12.21
N GLU A 200 -17.60 18.08 -12.82
CA GLU A 200 -16.49 17.37 -13.44
C GLU A 200 -15.66 16.63 -12.37
N PRO A 201 -15.35 15.33 -12.57
CA PRO A 201 -14.42 14.61 -11.73
C PRO A 201 -13.00 15.16 -11.92
N ILE A 202 -12.16 14.97 -10.92
CA ILE A 202 -10.73 15.30 -10.99
C ILE A 202 -10.09 14.47 -12.10
N PRO A 203 -9.55 15.10 -13.17
CA PRO A 203 -8.83 14.39 -14.22
C PRO A 203 -7.42 14.05 -13.73
N MET A 204 -6.81 13.03 -14.35
CA MET A 204 -5.38 12.83 -14.26
C MET A 204 -4.69 13.74 -15.29
N PRO A 205 -3.80 14.65 -14.86
CA PRO A 205 -3.11 15.54 -15.79
C PRO A 205 -2.16 14.77 -16.72
N ALA A 206 -1.87 15.37 -17.88
CA ALA A 206 -0.81 14.90 -18.76
C ALA A 206 0.56 15.29 -18.21
N TRP A 207 1.54 14.39 -18.30
CA TRP A 207 2.89 14.63 -17.77
C TRP A 207 3.99 14.76 -18.83
N LYS A 208 3.66 14.61 -20.11
CA LYS A 208 4.60 14.74 -21.24
C LYS A 208 5.42 16.04 -21.28
N ASP A 209 4.91 17.11 -20.68
CA ASP A 209 5.57 18.43 -20.66
C ASP A 209 6.49 18.61 -19.44
N ARG A 210 6.51 17.64 -18.52
CA ARG A 210 7.27 17.69 -17.25
C ARG A 210 8.15 16.48 -16.99
N LEU A 211 7.85 15.35 -17.61
CA LEU A 211 8.54 14.07 -17.43
C LEU A 211 9.12 13.60 -18.75
N SER A 212 10.34 13.07 -18.71
CA SER A 212 10.93 12.32 -19.81
C SER A 212 10.29 10.93 -19.93
N SER A 213 10.57 10.21 -21.02
CA SER A 213 10.18 8.80 -21.13
C SER A 213 10.77 7.94 -20.03
N GLU A 214 12.03 8.20 -19.66
CA GLU A 214 12.76 7.49 -18.62
C GLU A 214 12.18 7.77 -17.23
N ASP A 215 11.72 9.00 -16.97
CA ASP A 215 11.00 9.33 -15.74
C ASP A 215 9.73 8.48 -15.56
N VAL A 216 8.99 8.28 -16.66
CA VAL A 216 7.78 7.46 -16.64
C VAL A 216 8.12 5.99 -16.36
N ASP A 217 9.18 5.47 -16.97
CA ASP A 217 9.64 4.10 -16.76
C ASP A 217 10.05 3.86 -15.31
N ASP A 218 10.77 4.81 -14.71
CA ASP A 218 11.18 4.76 -13.31
C ASP A 218 9.97 4.78 -12.36
N ILE A 219 8.97 5.63 -12.63
CA ILE A 219 7.72 5.66 -11.85
C ILE A 219 7.00 4.32 -11.95
N LEU A 220 6.94 3.71 -13.14
CA LEU A 220 6.33 2.39 -13.32
C LEU A 220 7.13 1.30 -12.59
N ALA A 221 8.46 1.38 -12.58
CA ALA A 221 9.33 0.46 -11.86
C ALA A 221 9.09 0.55 -10.35
N PHE A 222 8.96 1.77 -9.82
CA PHE A 222 8.57 2.01 -8.44
C PHE A 222 7.20 1.39 -8.11
N LEU A 223 6.17 1.63 -8.93
CA LEU A 223 4.84 1.12 -8.68
C LEU A 223 4.78 -0.41 -8.75
N LEU A 224 5.51 -1.03 -9.67
CA LEU A 224 5.66 -2.49 -9.74
C LEU A 224 6.38 -3.05 -8.51
N SER A 225 7.34 -2.33 -7.95
CA SER A 225 8.05 -2.75 -6.74
C SER A 225 7.14 -2.85 -5.51
N ARG A 226 5.94 -2.24 -5.54
CA ARG A 226 4.96 -2.32 -4.43
C ARG A 226 4.31 -3.69 -4.30
N SER A 227 4.42 -4.54 -5.33
CA SER A 227 3.88 -5.90 -5.37
C SER A 227 4.90 -7.00 -5.03
N LEU A 228 6.09 -6.63 -4.53
CA LEU A 228 7.20 -7.55 -4.21
C LEU A 228 7.30 -7.91 -2.73
#